data_AF-A0A523P4N5-F1
#
_entry.id   AF-A0A523P4N5-F1
#
_cell.length_a   1.000
_cell.length_b   1.000
_cell.length_c   1.000
_cell.angle_alpha   90.00
_cell.angle_beta   90.00
_cell.angle_gamma   90.00
#
_symmetry.space_group_name_H-M   'P 1'
#
loop_
_entity.id
_entity.type
_entity.pdbx_description
1 polymer ?
#
loop_
_entity_poly.entity_id
_entity_poly.type
_entity_poly.pdbx_seq_one_letter_code
_entity_poly.pdbx_strand_id
1 'polypeptide(L)'
;MPWLRLSRRIQTLARNSALDPKRRRNDRRPGCGTTSVGGLTICLSAAVAWGTANAAITADQLALIVNDIDPISVEIGKYYAAQRNIPEINVIHIELRHDNPVIASNTFQRLIVEVERRTPANVQAYALTWISPYRVNCMSITTAFAMGYAPRYCAKACAATAPSPYYNSQSSQPFSDFGIRPTMVIAAVTTENARSLIDRGIRSDFTHPAATAYLVTTADIARNTRSPAFDVVKRRLSSIIPVAIEHSDGIRDRHDIMFYFIGAKRVPYLDSLGFLAGAMADHLTSAGG
;
A
#
# COMPACT_ATOMS: atom_id res chain seq x y z
N MET A 1 0.43 -27.37 -8.03
CA MET A 1 -0.08 -26.93 -6.71
C MET A 1 1.02 -26.59 -5.66
N PRO A 2 1.91 -25.59 -5.91
CA PRO A 2 2.81 -25.05 -4.88
C PRO A 2 2.33 -23.74 -4.20
N TRP A 3 1.35 -23.03 -4.78
CA TRP A 3 1.01 -21.66 -4.36
C TRP A 3 0.03 -21.53 -3.19
N LEU A 4 -0.84 -22.53 -2.93
CA LEU A 4 -1.64 -22.57 -1.69
C LEU A 4 -0.76 -22.75 -0.43
N ARG A 5 0.42 -23.35 -0.59
CA ARG A 5 1.45 -23.39 0.48
C ARG A 5 2.19 -22.05 0.63
N LEU A 6 2.16 -21.16 -0.37
CA LEU A 6 2.80 -19.85 -0.34
C LEU A 6 2.05 -18.86 0.57
N SER A 7 0.72 -18.77 0.44
CA SER A 7 -0.11 -17.89 1.29
C SER A 7 0.06 -18.23 2.78
N ARG A 8 0.00 -19.53 3.13
CA ARG A 8 0.25 -19.99 4.51
C ARG A 8 1.69 -19.72 4.96
N ARG A 9 2.69 -19.81 4.09
CA ARG A 9 4.10 -19.54 4.42
C ARG A 9 4.39 -18.05 4.67
N ILE A 10 3.79 -17.15 3.89
CA ILE A 10 3.92 -15.69 4.09
C ILE A 10 3.32 -15.30 5.45
N GLN A 11 2.12 -15.80 5.77
CA GLN A 11 1.49 -15.57 7.08
C GLN A 11 2.31 -16.14 8.25
N THR A 12 3.00 -17.27 8.04
CA THR A 12 3.83 -17.91 9.09
C THR A 12 5.18 -17.22 9.27
N LEU A 13 5.80 -16.70 8.20
CA LEU A 13 7.05 -15.94 8.28
C LEU A 13 6.85 -14.57 8.94
N ALA A 14 5.69 -13.94 8.76
CA ALA A 14 5.30 -12.74 9.49
C ALA A 14 5.19 -12.98 11.01
N ARG A 15 4.65 -14.15 11.42
CA ARG A 15 4.55 -14.55 12.85
C ARG A 15 5.91 -14.72 13.55
N ASN A 16 6.88 -15.32 12.87
CA ASN A 16 8.18 -15.64 13.47
C ASN A 16 9.21 -14.48 13.44
N SER A 17 8.85 -13.34 12.84
CA SER A 17 9.71 -12.15 12.76
C SER A 17 9.48 -11.18 13.93
N ALA A 18 8.45 -11.40 14.75
CA ALA A 18 8.31 -10.74 16.05
C ALA A 18 9.28 -11.38 17.03
N LEU A 19 10.32 -10.62 17.43
CA LEU A 19 11.20 -10.98 18.53
C LEU A 19 10.36 -10.99 19.83
N ASP A 20 9.94 -12.17 20.27
CA ASP A 20 9.30 -12.39 21.57
C ASP A 20 10.38 -12.79 22.60
N PRO A 21 10.66 -11.93 23.61
CA PRO A 21 11.58 -12.26 24.67
C PRO A 21 10.82 -12.96 25.82
N LYS A 22 10.64 -14.28 25.72
CA LYS A 22 10.65 -15.23 26.88
C LYS A 22 10.25 -16.65 26.44
N ARG A 23 11.27 -17.50 26.29
CA ARG A 23 11.12 -18.95 26.15
C ARG A 23 11.01 -19.57 27.56
N ARG A 24 9.90 -20.24 27.88
CA ARG A 24 9.87 -21.27 28.94
C ARG A 24 9.28 -22.56 28.39
N ARG A 25 10.07 -23.63 28.56
CA ARG A 25 9.74 -25.04 28.31
C ARG A 25 8.51 -25.46 29.12
N ASN A 26 7.66 -26.30 28.53
CA ASN A 26 7.46 -27.62 29.12
C ASN A 26 6.97 -28.64 28.07
N ASP A 27 7.72 -29.73 28.00
CA ASP A 27 7.41 -30.96 27.27
C ASP A 27 6.46 -31.80 28.12
N ARG A 28 5.50 -32.50 27.49
CA ARG A 28 4.98 -33.82 27.90
C ARG A 28 3.98 -34.36 26.86
N ARG A 29 4.44 -35.39 26.12
CA ARG A 29 3.67 -36.48 25.46
C ARG A 29 2.97 -37.37 26.53
N PRO A 30 2.11 -38.38 26.25
CA PRO A 30 2.00 -39.29 25.07
C PRO A 30 0.52 -39.49 24.59
N GLY A 31 0.08 -40.37 23.68
CA GLY A 31 0.54 -41.56 22.96
C GLY A 31 -0.62 -42.03 22.04
N CYS A 32 -0.34 -42.55 20.84
CA CYS A 32 -0.43 -43.96 20.43
C CYS A 32 -1.80 -44.39 19.84
N GLY A 33 -1.79 -45.05 18.68
CA GLY A 33 -2.94 -45.81 18.15
C GLY A 33 -3.13 -45.78 16.63
N THR A 34 -2.43 -46.67 15.92
CA THR A 34 -2.73 -47.07 14.52
C THR A 34 -3.67 -48.27 14.51
N THR A 35 -4.69 -48.28 13.64
CA THR A 35 -5.08 -49.42 12.76
C THR A 35 -6.28 -49.05 11.88
N SER A 36 -6.18 -49.40 10.60
CA SER A 36 -7.22 -49.26 9.57
C SER A 36 -8.07 -50.52 9.46
N VAL A 37 -9.37 -50.41 9.18
CA VAL A 37 -10.07 -51.20 8.13
C VAL A 37 -11.33 -50.43 7.68
N GLY A 38 -11.40 -50.17 6.37
CA GLY A 38 -12.57 -50.41 5.52
C GLY A 38 -13.85 -49.57 5.69
N GLY A 39 -14.20 -48.85 4.62
CA GLY A 39 -15.60 -48.80 4.19
C GLY A 39 -16.15 -47.41 3.90
N LEU A 40 -16.30 -47.15 2.59
CA LEU A 40 -17.28 -46.22 2.02
C LEU A 40 -17.07 -44.72 2.34
N THR A 41 -16.48 -43.98 1.40
CA THR A 41 -16.53 -42.52 1.44
C THR A 41 -17.01 -41.98 0.10
N ILE A 42 -18.26 -41.52 0.18
CA ILE A 42 -18.97 -40.59 -0.70
C ILE A 42 -17.99 -39.69 -1.45
N CYS A 43 -18.07 -39.67 -2.79
CA CYS A 43 -17.46 -38.63 -3.62
C CYS A 43 -18.15 -37.29 -3.29
N LEU A 44 -17.70 -36.65 -2.22
CA LEU A 44 -18.00 -35.26 -1.96
C LEU A 44 -17.23 -34.46 -3.02
N SER A 45 -17.94 -33.98 -4.03
CA SER A 45 -17.48 -32.95 -4.94
C SER A 45 -17.13 -31.72 -4.12
N ALA A 46 -15.93 -31.66 -3.57
CA ALA A 46 -15.38 -30.45 -3.00
C ALA A 46 -15.21 -29.48 -4.16
N ALA A 47 -16.20 -28.61 -4.35
CA ALA A 47 -16.01 -27.36 -5.03
C ALA A 47 -14.82 -26.69 -4.31
N VAL A 48 -13.65 -26.79 -4.91
CA VAL A 48 -12.47 -26.07 -4.45
C VAL A 48 -12.83 -24.60 -4.67
N ALA A 49 -13.31 -23.94 -3.62
CA ALA A 49 -13.41 -22.50 -3.60
C ALA A 49 -11.98 -22.00 -3.82
N TRP A 50 -11.73 -21.49 -5.01
CA TRP A 50 -10.47 -20.84 -5.35
C TRP A 50 -10.36 -19.67 -4.39
N GLY A 51 -9.43 -19.75 -3.44
CA GLY A 51 -9.10 -18.61 -2.60
C GLY A 51 -8.56 -17.53 -3.51
N THR A 52 -9.41 -16.58 -3.89
CA THR A 52 -9.01 -15.36 -4.56
C THR A 52 -8.01 -14.68 -3.62
N ALA A 53 -6.88 -14.24 -4.16
CA ALA A 53 -6.08 -13.24 -3.46
C ALA A 53 -6.99 -12.01 -3.32
N ASN A 54 -7.74 -11.92 -2.23
CA ASN A 54 -8.67 -10.84 -2.01
C ASN A 54 -7.83 -9.57 -1.97
N ALA A 55 -8.05 -8.68 -2.93
CA ALA A 55 -7.66 -7.29 -2.76
C ALA A 55 -8.20 -6.88 -1.38
N ALA A 56 -7.32 -6.42 -0.49
CA ALA A 56 -7.72 -6.14 0.90
C ALA A 56 -8.84 -5.08 0.97
N ILE A 57 -8.94 -4.23 -0.06
CA ILE A 57 -10.00 -3.26 -0.29
C ILE A 57 -10.54 -3.47 -1.71
N THR A 58 -11.85 -3.66 -1.82
CA THR A 58 -12.57 -3.80 -3.09
C THR A 58 -13.20 -2.47 -3.54
N ALA A 59 -13.73 -2.41 -4.78
CA ALA A 59 -14.41 -1.23 -5.31
C ALA A 59 -15.58 -0.78 -4.41
N ASP A 60 -16.36 -1.73 -3.90
CA ASP A 60 -17.47 -1.46 -2.97
C ASP A 60 -17.01 -0.93 -1.61
N GLN A 61 -15.75 -1.11 -1.25
CA GLN A 61 -15.16 -0.67 0.02
C GLN A 61 -14.31 0.60 -0.11
N LEU A 62 -14.21 1.19 -1.30
CA LEU A 62 -13.46 2.42 -1.53
C LEU A 62 -14.42 3.56 -1.83
N ALA A 63 -14.37 4.64 -1.05
CA ALA A 63 -15.03 5.89 -1.44
C ALA A 63 -14.06 6.80 -2.20
N LEU A 64 -14.54 7.35 -3.31
CA LEU A 64 -13.82 8.33 -4.11
C LEU A 64 -14.31 9.72 -3.73
N ILE A 65 -13.42 10.58 -3.26
CA ILE A 65 -13.76 11.95 -2.89
C ILE A 65 -13.37 12.87 -4.05
N VAL A 66 -14.35 13.62 -4.53
CA VAL A 66 -14.24 14.50 -5.71
C VAL A 66 -14.47 15.95 -5.27
N ASN A 67 -13.52 16.83 -5.57
CA ASN A 67 -13.68 18.27 -5.30
C ASN A 67 -14.25 18.96 -6.53
N ASP A 68 -15.52 19.37 -6.48
CA ASP A 68 -16.23 19.98 -7.61
C ASP A 68 -15.73 21.39 -7.95
N ILE A 69 -14.95 22.02 -7.05
CA ILE A 69 -14.28 23.30 -7.33
C ILE A 69 -13.07 23.12 -8.24
N ASP A 70 -12.50 21.91 -8.33
CA ASP A 70 -11.35 21.59 -9.18
C ASP A 70 -11.80 20.76 -10.39
N PRO A 71 -11.86 21.35 -11.60
CA PRO A 71 -12.25 20.61 -12.81
C PRO A 71 -11.37 19.39 -13.10
N ILE A 72 -10.09 19.42 -12.70
CA ILE A 72 -9.19 18.28 -12.85
C ILE A 72 -9.62 17.18 -11.88
N SER A 73 -9.97 17.50 -10.64
CA SER A 73 -10.51 16.54 -9.67
C SER A 73 -11.78 15.85 -10.18
N VAL A 74 -12.68 16.59 -10.82
CA VAL A 74 -13.90 16.04 -11.42
C VAL A 74 -13.57 15.05 -12.55
N GLU A 75 -12.69 15.42 -13.47
CA GLU A 75 -12.27 14.54 -14.57
C GLU A 75 -11.53 13.28 -14.09
N ILE A 76 -10.67 13.43 -13.08
CA ILE A 76 -10.00 12.30 -12.41
C ILE A 76 -11.03 11.41 -11.73
N GLY A 77 -11.98 11.99 -11.01
CA GLY A 77 -13.09 11.30 -10.34
C GLY A 77 -13.87 10.42 -11.28
N LYS A 78 -14.37 11.01 -12.37
CA LYS A 78 -15.10 10.31 -13.42
C LYS A 78 -14.29 9.16 -14.03
N TYR A 79 -13.03 9.44 -14.40
CA TYR A 79 -12.19 8.43 -15.05
C TYR A 79 -11.84 7.28 -14.11
N TYR A 80 -11.44 7.58 -12.86
CA TYR A 80 -11.07 6.58 -11.87
C TYR A 80 -12.27 5.70 -11.50
N ALA A 81 -13.44 6.29 -11.26
CA ALA A 81 -14.65 5.57 -10.94
C ALA A 81 -15.01 4.56 -12.05
N ALA A 82 -14.94 4.99 -13.31
CA ALA A 82 -15.20 4.13 -14.46
C ALA A 82 -14.17 2.99 -14.58
N GLN A 83 -12.87 3.28 -14.49
CA GLN A 83 -11.82 2.26 -14.65
C GLN A 83 -11.82 1.22 -13.52
N ARG A 84 -12.19 1.62 -12.30
CA ARG A 84 -12.16 0.76 -11.11
C ARG A 84 -13.54 0.20 -10.73
N ASN A 85 -14.58 0.49 -11.52
CA ASN A 85 -15.97 0.12 -11.25
C ASN A 85 -16.42 0.55 -9.84
N ILE A 86 -16.07 1.78 -9.44
CA ILE A 86 -16.50 2.32 -8.14
C ILE A 86 -18.01 2.57 -8.19
N PRO A 87 -18.80 2.02 -7.25
CA PRO A 87 -20.24 2.29 -7.19
C PRO A 87 -20.52 3.77 -7.06
N GLU A 88 -21.57 4.26 -7.70
CA GLU A 88 -21.95 5.68 -7.65
C GLU A 88 -22.18 6.16 -6.21
N ILE A 89 -22.77 5.32 -5.36
CA ILE A 89 -22.99 5.61 -3.93
C ILE A 89 -21.67 5.83 -3.15
N ASN A 90 -20.55 5.34 -3.67
CA ASN A 90 -19.22 5.53 -3.11
C ASN A 90 -18.50 6.76 -3.69
N VAL A 91 -19.06 7.47 -4.66
CA VAL A 91 -18.51 8.71 -5.21
C VAL A 91 -19.08 9.90 -4.44
N ILE A 92 -18.24 10.54 -3.63
CA ILE A 92 -18.63 11.63 -2.73
C ILE A 92 -18.06 12.94 -3.25
N HIS A 93 -18.95 13.75 -3.79
CA HIS A 93 -18.66 15.11 -4.25
C HIS A 93 -18.63 16.11 -3.11
N ILE A 94 -17.61 16.96 -3.04
CA ILE A 94 -17.46 18.02 -2.04
C ILE A 94 -17.13 19.35 -2.73
N GLU A 95 -17.38 20.45 -2.05
CA GLU A 95 -16.88 21.76 -2.47
C GLU A 95 -15.78 22.24 -1.50
N LEU A 96 -14.52 22.11 -1.91
CA LEU A 96 -13.39 22.63 -1.16
C LEU A 96 -12.77 23.80 -1.91
N ARG A 97 -13.20 25.00 -1.54
CA ARG A 97 -12.56 26.25 -1.97
C ARG A 97 -11.29 26.47 -1.15
N HIS A 98 -10.18 26.75 -1.83
CA HIS A 98 -8.91 27.01 -1.18
C HIS A 98 -8.09 28.03 -1.97
N ASP A 99 -7.50 28.98 -1.26
CA ASP A 99 -6.53 29.93 -1.83
C ASP A 99 -5.09 29.56 -1.46
N ASN A 100 -4.93 28.58 -0.57
CA ASN A 100 -3.66 28.18 0.01
C ASN A 100 -3.49 26.65 -0.05
N PRO A 101 -2.25 26.15 -0.15
CA PRO A 101 -1.98 24.70 -0.12
C PRO A 101 -2.24 24.04 1.25
N VAL A 102 -2.57 24.84 2.26
CA VAL A 102 -2.77 24.43 3.65
C VAL A 102 -4.11 24.97 4.11
N ILE A 103 -5.00 24.08 4.57
CA ILE A 103 -6.27 24.49 5.17
C ILE A 103 -6.20 24.43 6.69
N ALA A 104 -6.99 25.31 7.32
CA ALA A 104 -7.15 25.33 8.76
C ALA A 104 -7.92 24.11 9.26
N SER A 105 -7.57 23.60 10.45
CA SER A 105 -8.21 22.44 11.05
C SER A 105 -9.72 22.60 11.27
N ASN A 106 -10.22 23.81 11.53
CA ASN A 106 -11.66 24.08 11.64
C ASN A 106 -12.41 23.92 10.30
N THR A 107 -11.77 24.28 9.20
CA THR A 107 -12.30 24.13 7.83
C THR A 107 -12.31 22.66 7.46
N PHE A 108 -11.20 21.95 7.75
CA PHE A 108 -11.14 20.51 7.59
C PHE A 108 -12.19 19.76 8.44
N GLN A 109 -12.41 20.18 9.70
CA GLN A 109 -13.40 19.52 10.57
C GLN A 109 -14.81 19.57 10.00
N ARG A 110 -15.20 20.70 9.37
CA ARG A 110 -16.50 20.81 8.69
C ARG A 110 -16.56 19.89 7.47
N LEU A 111 -15.50 19.87 6.67
CA LEU A 111 -15.39 19.02 5.50
C LEU A 111 -15.50 17.53 5.84
N ILE A 112 -14.73 17.06 6.83
CA ILE A 112 -14.68 15.63 7.13
C ILE A 112 -16.00 15.12 7.71
N VAL A 113 -16.72 15.93 8.50
CA VAL A 113 -18.07 15.59 8.98
C VAL A 113 -19.06 15.41 7.83
N GLU A 114 -18.98 16.27 6.81
CA GLU A 114 -19.80 16.12 5.60
C GLU A 114 -19.47 14.84 4.84
N VAL A 115 -18.19 14.56 4.63
CA VAL A 115 -17.71 13.36 3.94
C VAL A 115 -18.15 12.11 4.69
N GLU A 116 -17.93 12.03 6.00
CA GLU A 116 -18.28 10.88 6.82
C GLU A 116 -19.79 10.62 6.82
N ARG A 117 -20.62 11.66 6.89
CA ARG A 117 -22.09 11.53 6.82
C ARG A 117 -22.57 10.90 5.50
N ARG A 118 -21.83 11.13 4.41
CA ARG A 118 -22.15 10.62 3.07
C ARG A 118 -21.46 9.30 2.75
N THR A 119 -20.55 8.84 3.61
CA THR A 119 -19.77 7.62 3.39
C THR A 119 -20.59 6.39 3.75
N PRO A 120 -20.82 5.45 2.80
CA PRO A 120 -21.51 4.20 3.10
C PRO A 120 -20.80 3.38 4.18
N ALA A 121 -21.56 2.66 5.00
CA ALA A 121 -21.04 1.97 6.17
C ALA A 121 -19.98 0.90 5.86
N ASN A 122 -20.05 0.28 4.66
CA ASN A 122 -19.14 -0.76 4.20
C ASN A 122 -17.81 -0.22 3.64
N VAL A 123 -17.70 1.08 3.38
CA VAL A 123 -16.43 1.70 2.98
C VAL A 123 -15.38 1.40 4.03
N GLN A 124 -14.13 1.22 3.61
CA GLN A 124 -12.96 0.96 4.43
C GLN A 124 -11.80 1.92 4.13
N ALA A 125 -11.76 2.54 2.95
CA ALA A 125 -10.69 3.43 2.53
C ALA A 125 -11.22 4.61 1.70
N TYR A 126 -10.39 5.64 1.56
CA TYR A 126 -10.67 6.80 0.70
C TYR A 126 -9.62 6.96 -0.39
N ALA A 127 -10.05 7.44 -1.55
CA ALA A 127 -9.20 7.97 -2.60
C ALA A 127 -9.60 9.43 -2.88
N LEU A 128 -8.65 10.35 -2.75
CA LEU A 128 -8.85 11.76 -3.09
C LEU A 128 -8.41 12.00 -4.52
N THR A 129 -9.14 12.84 -5.25
CA THR A 129 -8.88 13.11 -6.68
C THR A 129 -8.29 14.48 -6.95
N TRP A 130 -7.94 15.23 -5.92
CA TRP A 130 -7.22 16.50 -6.01
C TRP A 130 -5.87 16.42 -5.28
N ILE A 131 -4.95 17.31 -5.65
CA ILE A 131 -3.60 17.38 -5.07
C ILE A 131 -3.35 18.65 -4.24
N SER A 132 -4.24 19.65 -4.33
CA SER A 132 -4.18 20.88 -3.54
C SER A 132 -5.58 21.18 -3.01
N PRO A 133 -5.74 21.53 -1.72
CA PRO A 133 -4.69 21.66 -0.72
C PRO A 133 -4.14 20.28 -0.30
N TYR A 134 -2.85 20.21 0.04
CA TYR A 134 -2.19 18.94 0.43
C TYR A 134 -1.97 18.79 1.94
N ARG A 135 -2.36 19.80 2.74
CA ARG A 135 -2.09 19.81 4.19
C ARG A 135 -3.25 20.41 4.99
N VAL A 136 -3.48 19.85 6.18
CA VAL A 136 -4.36 20.41 7.23
C VAL A 136 -3.47 20.84 8.39
N ASN A 137 -3.28 22.15 8.56
CA ASN A 137 -2.25 22.73 9.42
C ASN A 137 -0.88 22.02 9.25
N CYS A 138 -0.55 21.08 10.14
CA CYS A 138 0.71 20.34 10.19
C CYS A 138 0.62 18.88 9.68
N MET A 139 -0.57 18.35 9.43
CA MET A 139 -0.76 16.97 8.93
C MET A 139 -0.94 16.96 7.42
N SER A 140 -0.41 15.97 6.71
CA SER A 140 -0.79 15.75 5.31
C SER A 140 -2.30 15.52 5.21
N ILE A 141 -2.90 15.93 4.10
CA ILE A 141 -4.35 15.78 3.90
C ILE A 141 -4.77 14.31 3.97
N THR A 142 -4.00 13.38 3.42
CA THR A 142 -4.26 11.94 3.50
C THR A 142 -4.28 11.43 4.93
N THR A 143 -3.33 11.86 5.77
CA THR A 143 -3.28 11.48 7.19
C THR A 143 -4.47 12.06 7.95
N ALA A 144 -4.83 13.31 7.65
CA ALA A 144 -5.96 14.00 8.27
C ALA A 144 -7.30 13.32 7.91
N PHE A 145 -7.51 12.92 6.65
CA PHE A 145 -8.68 12.13 6.24
C PHE A 145 -8.69 10.73 6.87
N ALA A 146 -7.52 10.10 7.01
CA ALA A 146 -7.46 8.73 7.50
C ALA A 146 -7.69 8.59 9.00
N MET A 147 -7.19 9.54 9.79
CA MET A 147 -7.15 9.45 11.26
C MET A 147 -7.85 10.61 11.98
N GLY A 148 -8.43 11.55 11.24
CA GLY A 148 -8.86 12.85 11.77
C GLY A 148 -7.67 13.78 12.06
N TYR A 149 -7.91 15.09 12.02
CA TYR A 149 -6.87 16.04 12.41
C TYR A 149 -6.62 15.98 13.93
N ALA A 150 -5.37 15.75 14.34
CA ALA A 150 -4.97 15.82 15.74
C ALA A 150 -3.50 16.27 15.89
N PRO A 151 -3.20 17.26 16.75
CA PRO A 151 -1.83 17.76 16.96
C PRO A 151 -0.80 16.69 17.39
N ARG A 152 -1.25 15.56 17.96
CA ARG A 152 -0.40 14.41 18.32
C ARG A 152 0.29 13.73 17.12
N TYR A 153 -0.18 14.02 15.90
CA TYR A 153 0.44 13.56 14.65
C TYR A 153 1.34 14.62 14.01
N CYS A 154 1.58 15.74 14.69
CA CYS A 154 2.43 16.81 14.20
C CYS A 154 3.80 16.75 14.87
N ALA A 155 4.71 15.99 14.27
CA ALA A 155 6.10 15.95 14.70
C ALA A 155 6.85 17.23 14.32
N LYS A 156 7.84 17.60 15.14
CA LYS A 156 8.88 18.56 14.78
C LYS A 156 10.13 17.78 14.37
N ALA A 157 10.75 18.16 13.25
CA ALA A 157 11.91 17.46 12.69
C ALA A 157 11.63 15.95 12.55
N CYS A 158 12.58 15.09 12.95
CA CYS A 158 12.48 13.63 12.87
C CYS A 158 11.93 12.98 14.15
N ALA A 159 11.20 13.72 14.99
CA ALA A 159 10.58 13.17 16.19
C ALA A 159 9.45 12.19 15.85
N ALA A 160 9.22 11.20 16.72
CA ALA A 160 8.11 10.27 16.57
C ALA A 160 6.75 10.98 16.78
N THR A 161 5.73 10.58 16.02
CA THR A 161 4.32 10.93 16.25
C THR A 161 3.63 9.88 17.13
N ALA A 162 2.37 10.13 17.51
CA ALA A 162 1.54 9.10 18.11
C ALA A 162 1.48 7.85 17.19
N PRO A 163 1.52 6.62 17.76
CA PRO A 163 1.45 5.39 17.00
C PRO A 163 0.07 5.21 16.35
N SER A 164 0.03 4.52 15.21
CA SER A 164 -1.23 4.08 14.58
C SER A 164 -1.52 2.63 14.97
N PRO A 165 -2.70 2.32 15.54
CA PRO A 165 -3.07 0.95 15.88
C PRO A 165 -3.25 0.05 14.64
N TYR A 166 -3.40 0.65 13.45
CA TYR A 166 -3.48 -0.08 12.19
C TYR A 166 -2.10 -0.47 11.63
N TYR A 167 -1.02 0.19 12.06
CA TYR A 167 0.32 -0.12 11.57
C TYR A 167 0.71 -1.57 11.88
N ASN A 168 1.15 -2.31 10.85
CA ASN A 168 1.53 -3.72 10.94
C ASN A 168 0.39 -4.66 11.42
N SER A 169 -0.87 -4.21 11.30
CA SER A 169 -2.05 -5.04 11.54
C SER A 169 -2.28 -6.01 10.36
N GLN A 170 -2.90 -7.16 10.64
CA GLN A 170 -3.36 -8.10 9.61
C GLN A 170 -4.82 -7.86 9.18
N SER A 171 -5.47 -6.83 9.73
CA SER A 171 -6.86 -6.51 9.40
C SER A 171 -7.01 -6.04 7.95
N SER A 172 -8.02 -6.60 7.29
CA SER A 172 -8.53 -6.14 6.00
C SER A 172 -9.77 -5.24 6.14
N GLN A 173 -10.11 -4.81 7.36
CA GLN A 173 -11.28 -3.97 7.66
C GLN A 173 -10.85 -2.80 8.56
N PRO A 174 -9.97 -1.90 8.07
CA PRO A 174 -9.35 -0.86 8.88
C PRO A 174 -10.33 0.08 9.59
N PHE A 175 -11.50 0.34 9.00
CA PHE A 175 -12.47 1.21 9.63
C PHE A 175 -13.30 0.47 10.67
N SER A 176 -13.78 -0.72 10.33
CA SER A 176 -14.58 -1.51 11.26
C SER A 176 -13.78 -1.89 12.51
N ASP A 177 -12.48 -2.16 12.35
CA ASP A 177 -11.63 -2.63 13.44
C ASP A 177 -10.93 -1.49 14.21
N PHE A 178 -10.61 -0.37 13.54
CA PHE A 178 -9.80 0.71 14.14
C PHE A 178 -10.38 2.11 13.99
N GLY A 179 -11.51 2.27 13.30
CA GLY A 179 -12.07 3.59 12.97
C GLY A 179 -11.19 4.40 12.01
N ILE A 180 -10.27 3.76 11.29
CA ILE A 180 -9.32 4.42 10.38
C ILE A 180 -9.73 4.12 8.94
N ARG A 181 -9.69 5.14 8.09
CA ARG A 181 -9.91 4.99 6.64
C ARG A 181 -8.63 5.30 5.88
N PRO A 182 -7.74 4.32 5.62
CA PRO A 182 -6.52 4.57 4.86
C PRO A 182 -6.85 5.39 3.61
N THR A 183 -6.16 6.51 3.44
CA THR A 183 -6.48 7.49 2.41
C THR A 183 -5.30 7.66 1.48
N MET A 184 -5.57 7.57 0.18
CA MET A 184 -4.60 7.85 -0.88
C MET A 184 -5.05 9.04 -1.73
N VAL A 185 -4.12 9.61 -2.49
CA VAL A 185 -4.40 10.67 -3.47
C VAL A 185 -4.00 10.16 -4.85
N ILE A 186 -4.83 10.40 -5.86
CA ILE A 186 -4.43 10.25 -7.26
C ILE A 186 -3.56 11.46 -7.63
N ALA A 187 -2.26 11.32 -7.40
CA ALA A 187 -1.30 12.43 -7.44
C ALA A 187 -0.97 12.87 -8.88
N ALA A 188 -1.84 13.69 -9.47
CA ALA A 188 -1.65 14.25 -10.81
C ALA A 188 -2.05 15.73 -10.88
N VAL A 189 -1.26 16.51 -11.63
CA VAL A 189 -1.50 17.95 -11.90
C VAL A 189 -2.27 18.22 -13.20
N THR A 190 -2.48 17.18 -14.02
CA THR A 190 -3.22 17.25 -15.29
C THR A 190 -4.04 15.98 -15.49
N THR A 191 -5.13 16.09 -16.25
CA THR A 191 -5.98 14.94 -16.60
C THR A 191 -5.20 13.85 -17.35
N GLU A 192 -4.30 14.22 -18.25
CA GLU A 192 -3.46 13.28 -19.02
C GLU A 192 -2.54 12.46 -18.11
N ASN A 193 -1.88 13.13 -17.17
CA ASN A 193 -0.99 12.48 -16.21
C ASN A 193 -1.79 11.56 -15.27
N ALA A 194 -3.00 11.97 -14.89
CA ALA A 194 -3.88 11.16 -14.08
C ALA A 194 -4.34 9.89 -14.80
N ARG A 195 -4.79 10.00 -16.05
CA ARG A 195 -5.17 8.84 -16.88
C ARG A 195 -4.00 7.88 -17.02
N SER A 196 -2.81 8.39 -17.36
CA SER A 196 -1.59 7.60 -17.45
C SER A 196 -1.25 6.88 -16.14
N LEU A 197 -1.43 7.53 -14.99
CA LEU A 197 -1.22 6.92 -13.67
C LEU A 197 -2.24 5.81 -13.39
N ILE A 198 -3.51 6.07 -13.65
CA ILE A 198 -4.62 5.14 -13.43
C ILE A 198 -4.46 3.91 -14.32
N ASP A 199 -4.18 4.10 -15.60
CA ASP A 199 -4.01 3.02 -16.58
C ASP A 199 -2.80 2.15 -16.24
N ARG A 200 -1.70 2.74 -15.75
CA ARG A 200 -0.57 1.96 -15.22
C ARG A 200 -0.99 1.09 -14.03
N GLY A 201 -1.85 1.61 -13.15
CA GLY A 201 -2.42 0.84 -12.04
C GLY A 201 -3.26 -0.34 -12.55
N ILE A 202 -4.20 -0.09 -13.48
CA ILE A 202 -5.05 -1.14 -14.07
C ILE A 202 -4.20 -2.22 -14.76
N ARG A 203 -3.19 -1.82 -15.53
CA ARG A 203 -2.26 -2.76 -16.19
C ARG A 203 -1.43 -3.59 -15.22
N SER A 204 -1.33 -3.20 -13.95
CA SER A 204 -0.59 -3.97 -12.95
C SER A 204 -1.43 -5.07 -12.29
N ASP A 205 -2.75 -4.90 -12.26
CA ASP A 205 -3.65 -5.74 -11.46
C ASP A 205 -3.53 -7.22 -11.85
N PHE A 206 -3.20 -8.05 -10.86
CA PHE A 206 -3.07 -9.51 -10.98
C PHE A 206 -2.11 -10.03 -12.07
N THR A 207 -1.27 -9.18 -12.66
CA THR A 207 -0.44 -9.55 -13.82
C THR A 207 0.80 -10.39 -13.50
N HIS A 208 1.36 -10.24 -12.29
CA HIS A 208 2.54 -10.98 -11.82
C HIS A 208 3.64 -11.16 -12.88
N PRO A 209 4.17 -10.06 -13.46
CA PRO A 209 5.09 -10.15 -14.59
C PRO A 209 6.43 -10.76 -14.15
N ALA A 210 7.13 -11.37 -15.11
CA ALA A 210 8.54 -11.72 -14.93
C ALA A 210 9.34 -10.43 -14.71
N ALA A 211 10.01 -10.33 -13.57
CA ALA A 211 10.63 -9.08 -13.13
C ALA A 211 11.79 -9.30 -12.16
N THR A 212 12.53 -8.23 -11.89
CA THR A 212 13.66 -8.22 -10.96
C THR A 212 13.52 -7.09 -9.93
N ALA A 213 13.94 -7.39 -8.69
CA ALA A 213 14.15 -6.42 -7.63
C ALA A 213 15.63 -6.00 -7.59
N TYR A 214 15.91 -4.72 -7.82
CA TYR A 214 17.25 -4.13 -7.77
C TYR A 214 17.43 -3.39 -6.45
N LEU A 215 18.36 -3.87 -5.63
CA LEU A 215 18.78 -3.26 -4.38
C LEU A 215 20.18 -2.68 -4.57
N VAL A 216 20.29 -1.36 -4.65
CA VAL A 216 21.53 -0.69 -5.06
C VAL A 216 22.21 -0.03 -3.87
N THR A 217 23.49 -0.34 -3.73
CA THR A 217 24.40 0.35 -2.81
C THR A 217 25.33 1.24 -3.61
N THR A 218 25.45 2.48 -3.19
CA THR A 218 26.31 3.49 -3.84
C THR A 218 27.60 3.69 -3.07
N ALA A 219 28.51 4.52 -3.56
CA ALA A 219 29.69 4.92 -2.79
C ALA A 219 29.34 5.79 -1.55
N ASP A 220 28.16 6.42 -1.50
CA ASP A 220 27.71 7.22 -0.35
C ASP A 220 27.19 6.32 0.78
N ILE A 221 28.11 5.94 1.68
CA ILE A 221 27.84 5.07 2.83
C ILE A 221 26.72 5.63 3.72
N ALA A 222 26.66 6.97 3.89
CA ALA A 222 25.65 7.60 4.74
C ALA A 222 24.22 7.42 4.22
N ARG A 223 24.07 7.07 2.94
CA ARG A 223 22.77 6.83 2.30
C ARG A 223 22.47 5.37 2.02
N ASN A 224 23.38 4.47 2.38
CA ASN A 224 23.18 3.02 2.32
C ASN A 224 22.60 2.45 3.62
N THR A 225 21.81 3.21 4.38
CA THR A 225 21.34 2.81 5.74
C THR A 225 20.52 1.51 5.76
N ARG A 226 19.91 1.13 4.63
CA ARG A 226 19.14 -0.11 4.47
C ARG A 226 19.96 -1.28 3.88
N SER A 227 21.17 -1.04 3.39
CA SER A 227 21.99 -2.07 2.74
C SER A 227 22.35 -3.27 3.63
N PRO A 228 22.51 -3.14 4.96
CA PRO A 228 22.76 -4.31 5.81
C PRO A 228 21.65 -5.36 5.76
N ALA A 229 20.43 -4.98 5.35
CA ALA A 229 19.31 -5.90 5.21
C ALA A 229 19.24 -6.60 3.84
N PHE A 230 19.99 -6.15 2.81
CA PHE A 230 19.81 -6.61 1.44
C PHE A 230 20.06 -8.11 1.27
N ASP A 231 21.08 -8.67 1.92
CA ASP A 231 21.34 -10.12 1.88
C ASP A 231 20.20 -10.94 2.51
N VAL A 232 19.60 -10.42 3.59
CA VAL A 232 18.45 -11.06 4.23
C VAL A 232 17.25 -11.03 3.28
N VAL A 233 17.01 -9.89 2.63
CA VAL A 233 15.95 -9.71 1.63
C VAL A 233 16.16 -10.69 0.47
N LYS A 234 17.35 -10.74 -0.11
CA LYS A 234 17.70 -11.67 -1.20
C LYS A 234 17.44 -13.12 -0.80
N ARG A 235 17.92 -13.58 0.36
CA ARG A 235 17.69 -14.96 0.83
C ARG A 235 16.20 -15.28 1.02
N ARG A 236 15.40 -14.33 1.51
CA ARG A 236 13.97 -14.56 1.80
C ARG A 236 13.08 -14.47 0.56
N LEU A 237 13.41 -13.57 -0.38
CA LEU A 237 12.51 -13.23 -1.49
C LEU A 237 12.91 -13.83 -2.84
N SER A 238 14.13 -14.37 -3.01
CA SER A 238 14.59 -14.91 -4.32
C SER A 238 13.72 -16.04 -4.87
N SER A 239 12.93 -16.72 -4.03
CA SER A 239 11.96 -17.74 -4.48
C SER A 239 10.64 -17.16 -5.03
N ILE A 240 10.41 -15.86 -4.81
CA ILE A 240 9.20 -15.12 -5.22
C ILE A 240 9.54 -14.20 -6.39
N ILE A 241 10.65 -13.49 -6.30
CA ILE A 241 11.14 -12.57 -7.33
C ILE A 241 12.67 -12.60 -7.35
N PRO A 242 13.33 -12.65 -8.52
CA PRO A 242 14.77 -12.40 -8.64
C PRO A 242 15.20 -11.13 -7.90
N VAL A 243 16.25 -11.23 -7.08
CA VAL A 243 16.82 -10.09 -6.35
C VAL A 243 18.29 -9.89 -6.73
N ALA A 244 18.55 -8.77 -7.40
CA ALA A 244 19.88 -8.28 -7.74
C ALA A 244 20.34 -7.27 -6.69
N ILE A 245 21.54 -7.48 -6.14
CA ILE A 245 22.21 -6.50 -5.27
C ILE A 245 23.35 -5.92 -6.11
N GLU A 246 23.31 -4.61 -6.34
CA GLU A 246 24.26 -3.91 -7.19
C GLU A 246 25.11 -2.93 -6.39
N HIS A 247 26.38 -2.83 -6.75
CA HIS A 247 27.34 -1.88 -6.19
C HIS A 247 27.72 -0.88 -7.28
N SER A 248 26.94 0.20 -7.40
CA SER A 248 27.12 1.20 -8.45
C SER A 248 26.41 2.51 -8.09
N ASP A 249 26.62 3.56 -8.88
CA ASP A 249 25.88 4.82 -8.73
C ASP A 249 24.41 4.72 -9.19
N GLY A 250 24.07 3.66 -9.92
CA GLY A 250 22.71 3.35 -10.42
C GLY A 250 22.74 2.27 -11.50
N ILE A 251 21.60 1.61 -11.72
CA ILE A 251 21.43 0.62 -12.79
C ILE A 251 21.23 1.29 -14.16
N ARG A 252 21.54 0.57 -15.25
CA ARG A 252 21.41 1.03 -16.65
C ARG A 252 20.81 -0.06 -17.51
N ASP A 253 20.05 0.34 -18.52
CA ASP A 253 19.53 -0.54 -19.59
C ASP A 253 18.75 -1.76 -19.05
N ARG A 254 18.07 -1.60 -17.90
CA ARG A 254 17.21 -2.62 -17.28
C ARG A 254 15.75 -2.31 -17.55
N HIS A 255 15.01 -3.27 -18.06
CA HIS A 255 13.63 -3.10 -18.53
C HIS A 255 12.62 -4.03 -17.83
N ASP A 256 13.07 -4.76 -16.83
CA ASP A 256 12.32 -5.75 -16.05
C ASP A 256 12.15 -5.30 -14.58
N ILE A 257 12.18 -3.99 -14.33
CA ILE A 257 12.25 -3.45 -12.97
C ILE A 257 10.87 -3.50 -12.32
N MET A 258 10.75 -4.29 -11.24
CA MET A 258 9.60 -4.24 -10.33
C MET A 258 9.93 -3.51 -9.03
N PHE A 259 11.17 -3.61 -8.56
CA PHE A 259 11.62 -2.88 -7.38
C PHE A 259 12.96 -2.21 -7.66
N TYR A 260 13.09 -0.93 -7.33
CA TYR A 260 14.37 -0.22 -7.40
C TYR A 260 14.59 0.63 -6.15
N PHE A 261 15.45 0.15 -5.27
CA PHE A 261 15.79 0.83 -4.01
C PHE A 261 17.24 1.31 -4.05
N ILE A 262 17.45 2.62 -3.92
CA ILE A 262 18.78 3.25 -3.97
C ILE A 262 18.87 4.42 -2.99
N GLY A 263 20.02 4.62 -2.34
CA GLY A 263 20.23 5.75 -1.42
C GLY A 263 20.46 7.12 -2.10
N ALA A 264 20.35 7.24 -3.42
CA ALA A 264 20.86 8.38 -4.16
C ALA A 264 19.95 9.63 -4.08
N LYS A 265 20.57 10.81 -3.99
CA LYS A 265 19.87 12.12 -4.09
C LYS A 265 19.22 12.34 -5.45
N ARG A 266 19.94 11.95 -6.51
CA ARG A 266 19.51 11.96 -7.89
C ARG A 266 19.79 10.57 -8.43
N VAL A 267 18.80 9.95 -9.06
CA VAL A 267 18.95 8.63 -9.65
C VAL A 267 19.51 8.80 -11.06
N PRO A 268 20.76 8.38 -11.34
CA PRO A 268 21.30 8.48 -12.67
C PRO A 268 20.63 7.44 -13.59
N TYR A 269 20.68 7.70 -14.89
CA TYR A 269 20.30 6.77 -15.97
C TYR A 269 18.82 6.38 -16.03
N LEU A 270 17.91 7.12 -15.37
CA LEU A 270 16.47 6.85 -15.39
C LEU A 270 15.91 6.70 -16.82
N ASP A 271 16.41 7.49 -17.78
CA ASP A 271 15.97 7.46 -19.17
C ASP A 271 16.32 6.13 -19.89
N SER A 272 17.23 5.33 -19.32
CA SER A 272 17.59 4.00 -19.81
C SER A 272 16.79 2.86 -19.17
N LEU A 273 15.88 3.17 -18.25
CA LEU A 273 15.20 2.19 -17.42
C LEU A 273 13.74 1.98 -17.84
N GLY A 274 13.34 0.71 -17.92
CA GLY A 274 11.97 0.28 -18.09
C GLY A 274 11.39 -0.26 -16.78
N PHE A 275 10.54 0.54 -16.13
CA PHE A 275 9.74 0.10 -14.99
C PHE A 275 8.48 -0.61 -15.46
N LEU A 276 8.19 -1.75 -14.86
CA LEU A 276 6.97 -2.50 -15.13
C LEU A 276 5.76 -1.82 -14.46
N ALA A 277 4.56 -2.10 -14.98
CA ALA A 277 3.33 -1.67 -14.32
C ALA A 277 3.26 -2.26 -12.90
N GLY A 278 3.01 -1.42 -11.90
CA GLY A 278 3.02 -1.81 -10.48
C GLY A 278 4.39 -1.77 -9.81
N ALA A 279 5.44 -1.36 -10.52
CA ALA A 279 6.78 -1.22 -9.95
C ALA A 279 6.81 -0.17 -8.81
N MET A 280 7.64 -0.46 -7.80
CA MET A 280 7.92 0.44 -6.70
C MET A 280 9.38 0.86 -6.73
N ALA A 281 9.63 2.15 -6.61
CA ALA A 281 10.96 2.70 -6.49
C ALA A 281 11.03 3.64 -5.28
N ASP A 282 12.19 3.71 -4.65
CA ASP A 282 12.46 4.64 -3.55
C ASP A 282 13.93 5.09 -3.66
N HIS A 283 14.10 6.41 -3.72
CA HIS A 283 15.42 7.03 -3.62
C HIS A 283 15.55 7.85 -2.33
N LEU A 284 16.53 8.75 -2.21
CA LEU A 284 16.68 9.52 -0.98
C LEU A 284 15.43 10.33 -0.61
N THR A 285 14.71 9.86 0.42
CA THR A 285 13.41 10.35 0.88
C THR A 285 13.39 11.84 1.28
N SER A 286 14.53 12.44 1.64
CA SER A 286 14.59 13.88 1.98
C SER A 286 14.43 14.82 0.78
N ALA A 287 14.35 14.29 -0.45
CA ALA A 287 14.14 15.06 -1.67
C ALA A 287 12.78 14.78 -2.35
N GLY A 288 11.87 14.06 -1.69
CA GLY A 288 10.56 13.72 -2.24
C GLY A 288 10.28 12.21 -2.29
N GLY A 289 11.35 11.38 -2.36
CA GLY A 289 11.26 9.92 -2.35
C GLY A 289 10.83 9.32 -3.69
#